data_AF-A0A9W7FBQ0-F1
#
_entry.id   AF-A0A9W7FBQ0-F1
#
_cell.length_a   1.000
_cell.length_b   1.000
_cell.length_c   1.000
_cell.angle_alpha   90.00
_cell.angle_beta   90.00
_cell.angle_gamma   90.00
#
_symmetry.space_group_name_H-M   'P 1'
#
loop_
_entity.id
_entity.type
_entity.pdbx_description
1 polymer ?
#
loop_
_entity_poly.entity_id
_entity_poly.type
_entity_poly.pdbx_seq_one_letter_code
_entity_poly.pdbx_strand_id
1 'polypeptide(L)'
;MSSSKRNQPSSPTEATAAKVARKPPTKGAASNVKLTVLPESYVRGRFDPKEKMTLSKLATSNLAKFIVVDPTTPFFLNITPTEVSLVCSEDDASNWGDTGVKPDPDWKVFQILSPTREKNPTSALALIPMLTSHLAMNAIPHLVQSTFETDYILVKENNLVKAATAFAKSGYDVDVREAREEDGEESPSEDCKMS
;
A
#
# COMPACT_ATOMS: atom_id res chain seq x y z
N MET A 1 -0.74 74.18 11.04
CA MET A 1 0.58 74.17 10.36
C MET A 1 1.46 73.15 11.08
N SER A 2 1.43 71.90 10.63
CA SER A 2 2.44 71.30 9.74
C SER A 2 3.81 71.13 10.42
N SER A 3 4.15 69.88 10.76
CA SER A 3 5.47 69.27 10.53
C SER A 3 5.42 67.80 10.92
N SER A 4 5.21 66.97 9.89
CA SER A 4 5.23 65.51 9.92
C SER A 4 6.69 65.03 9.96
N LYS A 5 7.11 64.32 11.01
CA LYS A 5 8.34 63.52 11.00
C LYS A 5 7.99 62.10 10.54
N ARG A 6 8.42 61.78 9.32
CA ARG A 6 8.44 60.42 8.75
C ARG A 6 9.36 59.53 9.58
N ASN A 7 8.79 58.51 10.21
CA ASN A 7 9.54 57.31 10.59
C ASN A 7 9.35 56.29 9.45
N GLN A 8 10.43 55.98 8.74
CA GLN A 8 10.51 54.76 7.94
C GLN A 8 10.81 53.58 8.88
N PRO A 9 10.09 52.46 8.79
CA PRO A 9 10.63 51.19 9.23
C PRO A 9 11.49 50.59 8.11
N SER A 10 12.72 50.24 8.50
CA SER A 10 13.68 49.47 7.73
C SER A 10 13.13 48.09 7.33
N SER A 11 13.55 47.65 6.15
CA SER A 11 13.34 46.33 5.55
C SER A 11 13.48 45.15 6.54
N PRO A 12 12.64 44.10 6.43
CA PRO A 12 12.85 42.88 7.19
C PRO A 12 14.00 42.06 6.60
N THR A 13 15.03 41.86 7.41
CA THR A 13 16.18 40.99 7.20
C THR A 13 15.73 39.53 7.10
N GLU A 14 16.07 38.91 5.96
CA GLU A 14 16.57 37.54 5.82
C GLU A 14 16.00 36.48 6.78
N ALA A 15 14.97 35.77 6.30
CA ALA A 15 14.44 34.57 6.92
C ALA A 15 15.53 33.48 6.97
N THR A 16 16.07 33.23 8.17
CA THR A 16 16.92 32.08 8.44
C THR A 16 16.06 30.81 8.37
N ALA A 17 16.17 30.08 7.27
CA ALA A 17 15.60 28.74 7.14
C ALA A 17 16.34 27.78 8.08
N ALA A 18 15.82 27.63 9.29
CA ALA A 18 16.25 26.59 10.21
C ALA A 18 15.93 25.22 9.59
N LYS A 19 16.97 24.57 9.08
CA LYS A 19 16.97 23.18 8.64
C LYS A 19 16.64 22.30 9.85
N VAL A 20 15.35 22.01 10.05
CA VAL A 20 14.89 21.00 11.01
C VAL A 20 15.31 19.64 10.46
N ALA A 21 16.55 19.24 10.76
CA ALA A 21 16.98 17.86 10.62
C ALA A 21 16.13 17.02 11.58
N ARG A 22 15.05 16.42 11.06
CA ARG A 22 14.30 15.42 11.81
C ARG A 22 15.23 14.25 12.04
N LYS A 23 15.63 14.06 13.30
CA LYS A 23 16.34 12.88 13.79
C LYS A 23 15.56 11.64 13.30
N PRO A 24 16.22 10.61 12.74
CA PRO A 24 15.51 9.42 12.30
C PRO A 24 14.73 8.83 13.49
N PRO A 25 13.51 8.29 13.26
CA PRO A 25 12.69 7.74 14.33
C PRO A 25 13.50 6.70 15.11
N THR A 26 13.60 6.92 16.42
CA THR A 26 14.37 6.10 17.35
C THR A 26 13.80 4.68 17.42
N LYS A 27 14.68 3.67 17.31
CA LYS A 27 14.43 2.27 17.70
C LYS A 27 13.68 2.24 19.04
N GLY A 28 12.41 1.83 19.06
CA GLY A 28 11.68 1.74 20.32
C GLY A 28 10.20 1.34 20.27
N ALA A 29 9.51 1.43 19.12
CA ALA A 29 8.07 1.14 19.04
C ALA A 29 7.70 -0.12 18.23
N ALA A 30 8.67 -0.80 17.61
CA ALA A 30 8.42 -1.74 16.50
C ALA A 30 8.27 -3.22 16.89
N SER A 31 8.39 -3.60 18.17
CA SER A 31 8.58 -5.02 18.54
C SER A 31 7.43 -5.97 18.20
N ASN A 32 6.24 -5.45 17.84
CA ASN A 32 5.04 -6.26 17.62
C ASN A 32 4.41 -6.08 16.24
N VAL A 33 5.02 -5.31 15.33
CA VAL A 33 4.50 -5.15 13.96
C VAL A 33 5.20 -6.15 13.06
N LYS A 34 4.41 -7.04 12.45
CA LYS A 34 4.87 -8.03 11.47
C LYS A 34 4.51 -7.56 10.07
N LEU A 35 5.47 -7.59 9.15
CA LEU A 35 5.26 -7.37 7.73
C LEU A 35 5.43 -8.71 7.00
N THR A 36 4.36 -9.22 6.41
CA THR A 36 4.39 -10.45 5.63
C THR A 36 4.38 -10.12 4.14
N VAL A 37 5.27 -10.73 3.37
CA VAL A 37 5.26 -10.63 1.92
C VAL A 37 4.27 -11.64 1.36
N LEU A 38 3.28 -11.17 0.60
CA LEU A 38 2.34 -12.05 -0.09
C LEU A 38 3.05 -12.79 -1.23
N PRO A 39 2.71 -14.07 -1.48
CA PRO A 39 3.45 -14.89 -2.44
C PRO A 39 3.24 -14.41 -3.88
N GLU A 40 2.06 -13.88 -4.21
CA GLU A 40 1.71 -13.47 -5.57
C GLU A 40 2.56 -12.28 -6.04
N SER A 41 2.68 -12.17 -7.36
CA SER A 41 3.05 -10.92 -8.03
C SER A 41 1.80 -10.17 -8.42
N TYR A 42 1.87 -8.84 -8.35
CA TYR A 42 0.73 -7.96 -8.58
C TYR A 42 0.98 -7.02 -9.75
N VAL A 43 -0.12 -6.62 -10.39
CA VAL A 43 -0.14 -5.63 -11.46
C VAL A 43 -0.99 -4.45 -11.03
N ARG A 44 -0.48 -3.25 -11.26
CA ARG A 44 -1.27 -2.03 -11.20
C ARG A 44 -1.81 -1.70 -12.60
N GLY A 45 -3.13 -1.67 -12.75
CA GLY A 45 -3.79 -1.24 -13.97
C GLY A 45 -4.26 0.21 -13.87
N ARG A 46 -4.08 0.98 -14.95
CA ARG A 46 -4.69 2.29 -15.12
C ARG A 46 -5.65 2.30 -16.29
N PHE A 47 -6.84 2.85 -16.07
CA PHE A 47 -7.85 3.09 -17.09
C PHE A 47 -8.21 4.58 -17.14
N ASP A 48 -8.27 5.15 -18.34
CA ASP A 48 -8.72 6.54 -18.56
C ASP A 48 -10.24 6.54 -18.85
N PRO A 49 -11.08 7.14 -17.99
CA PRO A 49 -12.52 7.23 -18.17
C PRO A 49 -12.95 7.88 -19.50
N LYS A 50 -12.07 8.65 -20.14
CA LYS A 50 -12.33 9.36 -21.39
C LYS A 50 -11.90 8.55 -22.62
N GLU A 51 -10.96 7.62 -22.47
CA GLU A 51 -10.52 6.73 -23.55
C GLU A 51 -11.51 5.55 -23.67
N LYS A 52 -12.59 5.76 -24.45
CA LYS A 52 -13.43 4.74 -25.11
C LYS A 52 -14.39 3.86 -24.28
N MET A 53 -14.40 3.92 -22.94
CA MET A 53 -15.42 3.21 -22.15
C MET A 53 -16.04 4.11 -21.08
N THR A 54 -17.29 4.53 -21.30
CA THR A 54 -18.11 5.20 -20.27
C THR A 54 -18.19 4.25 -19.06
N LEU A 55 -18.11 4.75 -17.83
CA LEU A 55 -18.30 3.94 -16.61
C LEU A 55 -19.57 3.08 -16.69
N SER A 56 -20.59 3.53 -17.43
CA SER A 56 -21.81 2.79 -17.79
C SER A 56 -21.54 1.46 -18.50
N LYS A 57 -20.55 1.38 -19.40
CA LYS A 57 -20.13 0.15 -20.10
C LYS A 57 -19.32 -0.79 -19.21
N LEU A 58 -18.54 -0.24 -18.27
CA LEU A 58 -17.94 -1.04 -17.19
C LEU A 58 -19.11 -1.67 -16.40
N ALA A 59 -20.09 -0.88 -15.95
CA ALA A 59 -21.18 -1.32 -15.07
C ALA A 59 -22.21 -2.28 -15.71
N THR A 60 -22.41 -2.27 -17.03
CA THR A 60 -23.51 -3.02 -17.68
C THR A 60 -23.14 -4.38 -18.26
N SER A 61 -21.86 -4.75 -18.38
CA SER A 61 -21.50 -6.09 -18.89
C SER A 61 -20.06 -6.55 -18.65
N ASN A 62 -19.11 -5.68 -18.30
CA ASN A 62 -17.69 -6.05 -18.20
C ASN A 62 -17.08 -5.91 -16.80
N LEU A 63 -17.68 -5.19 -15.84
CA LEU A 63 -17.22 -5.13 -14.44
C LEU A 63 -17.05 -6.55 -13.88
N ALA A 64 -18.03 -7.42 -14.16
CA ALA A 64 -18.02 -8.81 -13.72
C ALA A 64 -16.81 -9.60 -14.25
N LYS A 65 -16.25 -9.27 -15.43
CA LYS A 65 -15.02 -9.90 -15.94
C LYS A 65 -13.75 -9.36 -15.28
N PHE A 66 -13.78 -8.13 -14.78
CA PHE A 66 -12.68 -7.53 -14.00
C PHE A 66 -12.75 -7.87 -12.50
N ILE A 67 -13.89 -8.38 -12.04
CA ILE A 67 -14.19 -8.69 -10.63
C ILE A 67 -14.47 -10.20 -10.48
N VAL A 68 -14.21 -11.03 -11.49
CA VAL A 68 -13.83 -12.42 -11.20
C VAL A 68 -12.43 -12.33 -10.63
N VAL A 69 -12.37 -12.16 -9.33
CA VAL A 69 -11.16 -12.03 -8.54
C VAL A 69 -11.14 -13.18 -7.58
N ASP A 70 -9.95 -13.75 -7.38
CA ASP A 70 -9.76 -14.68 -6.28
C ASP A 70 -9.95 -13.92 -4.95
N PRO A 71 -10.99 -14.22 -4.16
CA PRO A 71 -11.26 -13.50 -2.92
C PRO A 71 -10.19 -13.74 -1.84
N THR A 72 -9.27 -14.69 -2.06
CA THR A 72 -8.16 -14.97 -1.14
C THR A 72 -6.97 -14.02 -1.33
N THR A 73 -6.93 -13.28 -2.44
CA THR A 73 -5.84 -12.34 -2.72
C THR A 73 -6.33 -10.88 -2.70
N PRO A 74 -5.49 -9.93 -2.25
CA PRO A 74 -5.85 -8.52 -2.29
C PRO A 74 -6.18 -7.99 -3.70
N PHE A 75 -7.38 -7.43 -3.83
CA PHE A 75 -7.81 -6.64 -4.97
C PHE A 75 -8.19 -5.23 -4.53
N PHE A 76 -7.63 -4.21 -5.18
CA PHE A 76 -7.92 -2.81 -4.89
C PHE A 76 -8.47 -2.12 -6.13
N LEU A 77 -9.60 -1.41 -5.99
CA LEU A 77 -10.19 -0.59 -7.04
C LEU A 77 -10.39 0.84 -6.53
N ASN A 78 -9.69 1.77 -7.15
CA ASN A 78 -9.73 3.19 -6.82
C ASN A 78 -10.26 3.98 -8.01
N ILE A 79 -11.41 4.63 -7.82
CA ILE A 79 -12.03 5.49 -8.84
C ILE A 79 -11.84 6.94 -8.42
N THR A 80 -11.20 7.71 -9.27
CA THR A 80 -10.99 9.15 -9.11
C THR A 80 -11.63 9.91 -10.28
N PRO A 81 -11.79 11.24 -10.21
CA PRO A 81 -12.27 12.04 -11.34
C PRO A 81 -11.39 11.94 -12.59
N THR A 82 -10.12 11.54 -12.42
CA THR A 82 -9.11 11.51 -13.50
C THR A 82 -8.85 10.12 -14.04
N GLU A 83 -9.09 9.07 -13.25
CA GLU A 83 -8.76 7.70 -13.62
C GLU A 83 -9.50 6.64 -12.79
N VAL A 84 -9.58 5.44 -13.35
CA VAL A 84 -9.80 4.21 -12.57
C VAL A 84 -8.45 3.50 -12.45
N SER A 85 -7.96 3.36 -11.23
CA SER A 85 -6.76 2.58 -10.91
C SER A 85 -7.19 1.29 -10.23
N LEU A 86 -6.53 0.19 -10.58
CA LEU A 86 -6.76 -1.09 -9.94
C LEU A 86 -5.44 -1.79 -9.64
N VAL A 87 -5.44 -2.65 -8.65
CA VAL A 87 -4.30 -3.51 -8.29
C VAL A 87 -4.84 -4.90 -7.99
N CYS A 88 -4.28 -5.92 -8.63
CA CYS A 88 -4.65 -7.32 -8.44
C CYS A 88 -3.46 -8.24 -8.69
N SER A 89 -3.62 -9.54 -8.46
CA SER A 89 -2.63 -10.54 -8.84
C SER A 89 -2.38 -10.54 -10.35
N GLU A 90 -1.21 -11.02 -10.77
CA GLU A 90 -0.89 -11.22 -12.20
C GLU A 90 -1.84 -12.22 -12.88
N ASP A 91 -2.31 -13.22 -12.13
CA ASP A 91 -3.29 -14.20 -12.61
C ASP A 91 -4.63 -13.52 -12.92
N ASP A 92 -5.14 -12.66 -12.02
CA ASP A 92 -6.36 -11.89 -12.29
C ASP A 92 -6.17 -10.89 -13.44
N ALA A 93 -4.97 -10.31 -13.57
CA ALA A 93 -4.64 -9.37 -14.63
C ALA A 93 -4.64 -10.02 -16.02
N SER A 94 -4.42 -11.34 -16.11
CA SER A 94 -4.51 -12.08 -17.37
C SER A 94 -5.88 -11.97 -18.04
N ASN A 95 -6.94 -11.73 -17.25
CA ASN A 95 -8.30 -11.53 -17.74
C ASN A 95 -8.52 -10.18 -18.45
N TRP A 96 -7.54 -9.26 -18.42
CA TRP A 96 -7.72 -7.93 -18.99
C TRP A 96 -7.73 -7.90 -20.51
N GLY A 97 -7.13 -8.86 -21.22
CA GLY A 97 -7.15 -8.91 -22.69
C GLY A 97 -6.93 -7.55 -23.39
N ASP A 98 -7.78 -7.19 -24.38
CA ASP A 98 -7.74 -5.91 -25.11
C ASP A 98 -8.67 -4.84 -24.50
N THR A 99 -8.73 -4.77 -23.17
CA THR A 99 -9.62 -3.82 -22.47
C THR A 99 -9.11 -2.37 -22.49
N GLY A 100 -7.91 -2.13 -23.03
CA GLY A 100 -7.27 -0.82 -23.02
C GLY A 100 -6.72 -0.40 -21.64
N VAL A 101 -6.72 -1.31 -20.66
CA VAL A 101 -6.02 -1.09 -19.39
C VAL A 101 -4.52 -0.99 -19.67
N LYS A 102 -3.87 0.02 -19.07
CA LYS A 102 -2.41 0.18 -19.14
C LYS A 102 -1.81 -0.55 -17.93
N PRO A 103 -1.18 -1.73 -18.13
CA PRO A 103 -0.60 -2.51 -17.04
C PRO A 103 0.74 -1.95 -16.59
N ASP A 104 1.00 -2.06 -15.30
CA ASP A 104 2.27 -1.77 -14.64
C ASP A 104 2.57 -2.95 -13.69
N PRO A 105 3.25 -4.01 -14.18
CA PRO A 105 3.42 -5.29 -13.49
C PRO A 105 4.56 -5.27 -12.45
N ASP A 106 5.00 -6.43 -11.96
CA ASP A 106 6.18 -6.61 -11.10
C ASP A 106 6.05 -5.90 -9.74
N TRP A 107 4.87 -5.95 -9.11
CA TRP A 107 4.69 -5.45 -7.75
C TRP A 107 4.66 -6.60 -6.74
N LYS A 108 5.32 -6.37 -5.60
CA LYS A 108 5.25 -7.22 -4.41
C LYS A 108 4.60 -6.46 -3.27
N VAL A 109 3.84 -7.19 -2.45
CA VAL A 109 2.97 -6.61 -1.43
C VAL A 109 3.45 -7.04 -0.05
N PHE A 110 3.68 -6.06 0.82
CA PHE A 110 3.78 -6.27 2.26
C PHE A 110 2.41 -6.05 2.90
N GLN A 111 1.87 -7.07 3.54
CA GLN A 111 0.72 -6.94 4.44
C GLN A 111 1.21 -6.60 5.85
N ILE A 112 0.60 -5.60 6.49
CA ILE A 112 1.01 -5.11 7.80
C ILE A 112 0.10 -5.69 8.88
N LEU A 113 0.60 -6.68 9.62
CA LEU A 113 -0.11 -7.28 10.74
C LEU A 113 0.29 -6.56 12.03
N SER A 114 -0.69 -5.92 12.68
CA SER A 114 -0.49 -5.20 13.94
C SER A 114 -1.50 -5.68 15.00
N PRO A 115 -1.06 -6.39 16.05
CA PRO A 115 -1.91 -6.84 17.14
C PRO A 115 -2.59 -5.71 17.91
N THR A 116 -2.13 -4.46 17.74
CA THR A 116 -2.62 -3.30 18.49
C THR A 116 -3.65 -2.47 17.74
N ARG A 117 -3.98 -2.77 16.48
CA ARG A 117 -4.92 -1.97 15.68
C ARG A 117 -6.31 -1.93 16.30
N GLU A 118 -6.79 -3.06 16.82
CA GLU A 118 -8.07 -3.17 17.55
C GLU A 118 -8.07 -2.41 18.88
N LYS A 119 -6.91 -2.33 19.54
CA LYS A 119 -6.77 -1.73 20.87
C LYS A 119 -6.50 -0.23 20.82
N ASN A 120 -5.93 0.26 19.73
CA ASN A 120 -5.58 1.67 19.56
C ASN A 120 -5.55 2.07 18.06
N PRO A 121 -6.64 2.59 17.48
CA PRO A 121 -6.70 2.99 16.08
C PRO A 121 -5.76 4.16 15.74
N THR A 122 -5.42 5.02 16.71
CA THR A 122 -4.43 6.10 16.52
C THR A 122 -3.02 5.55 16.26
N SER A 123 -2.73 4.33 16.74
CA SER A 123 -1.43 3.68 16.49
C SER A 123 -1.25 3.26 15.03
N ALA A 124 -2.32 2.91 14.31
CA ALA A 124 -2.26 2.57 12.89
C ALA A 124 -1.97 3.79 12.01
N LEU A 125 -2.58 4.94 12.32
CA LEU A 125 -2.32 6.20 11.64
C LEU A 125 -0.86 6.67 11.78
N ALA A 126 -0.19 6.32 12.89
CA ALA A 126 1.22 6.64 13.10
C ALA A 126 2.17 5.65 12.41
N LEU A 127 1.75 4.39 12.20
CA LEU A 127 2.59 3.34 11.65
C LEU A 127 2.91 3.54 10.17
N ILE A 128 1.92 3.91 9.36
CA ILE A 128 2.12 4.10 7.91
C ILE A 128 3.13 5.21 7.59
N PRO A 129 3.04 6.42 8.19
CA PRO A 129 4.08 7.43 8.03
C PRO A 129 5.48 6.96 8.42
N MET A 130 5.59 6.12 9.47
CA MET A 130 6.89 5.57 9.87
C MET A 130 7.44 4.60 8.82
N LEU A 131 6.66 3.60 8.41
CA LEU A 131 7.08 2.61 7.41
C LEU A 131 7.43 3.28 6.07
N THR A 132 6.56 4.16 5.57
CA THR A 132 6.79 4.90 4.32
C THR A 132 8.00 5.83 4.40
N SER A 133 8.29 6.42 5.57
CA SER A 133 9.50 7.23 5.76
C SER A 133 10.78 6.40 5.59
N HIS A 134 10.80 5.15 6.08
CA HIS A 134 11.95 4.25 5.90
C HIS A 134 12.18 3.92 4.43
N LEU A 135 11.11 3.68 3.66
CA LEU A 135 11.20 3.45 2.22
C LEU A 135 11.68 4.70 1.47
N ALA A 136 11.11 5.87 1.80
CA ALA A 136 11.48 7.14 1.17
C ALA A 136 12.95 7.51 1.43
N MET A 137 13.45 7.34 2.66
CA MET A 137 14.87 7.58 3.00
C MET A 137 15.83 6.66 2.21
N ASN A 138 15.36 5.49 1.78
CA ASN A 138 16.13 4.56 0.96
C ASN A 138 15.85 4.71 -0.54
N ALA A 139 15.10 5.75 -0.96
CA ALA A 139 14.69 5.98 -2.35
C ALA A 139 13.99 4.76 -2.97
N ILE A 140 13.03 4.18 -2.24
CA ILE A 140 12.21 3.06 -2.69
C ILE A 140 10.82 3.60 -3.06
N PRO A 141 10.46 3.63 -4.35
CA PRO A 141 9.09 3.94 -4.78
C PRO A 141 8.12 2.92 -4.19
N HIS A 142 7.01 3.40 -3.67
CA HIS A 142 6.01 2.55 -3.02
C HIS A 142 4.60 3.13 -3.18
N LEU A 143 3.61 2.27 -3.00
CA LEU A 143 2.19 2.61 -2.88
C LEU A 143 1.67 2.07 -1.56
N VAL A 144 0.69 2.76 -0.99
CA VAL A 144 -0.01 2.30 0.21
C VAL A 144 -1.48 2.09 -0.14
N GLN A 145 -2.02 0.95 0.26
CA GLN A 145 -3.45 0.66 0.19
C GLN A 145 -3.92 0.29 1.59
N SER A 146 -4.74 1.15 2.17
CA SER A 146 -5.34 0.92 3.49
C SER A 146 -6.70 0.28 3.34
N THR A 147 -6.98 -0.75 4.13
CA THR A 147 -8.31 -1.34 4.28
C THR A 147 -8.84 -1.13 5.70
N PHE A 148 -10.04 -1.63 5.93
CA PHE A 148 -10.64 -1.62 7.26
C PHE A 148 -9.79 -2.40 8.28
N GLU A 149 -9.25 -3.55 7.89
CA GLU A 149 -8.56 -4.47 8.80
C GLU A 149 -7.06 -4.20 8.87
N THR A 150 -6.42 -3.93 7.74
CA THR A 150 -4.96 -3.84 7.65
C THR A 150 -4.54 -2.80 6.61
N ASP A 151 -3.24 -2.62 6.47
CA ASP A 151 -2.62 -1.79 5.46
C ASP A 151 -1.65 -2.63 4.64
N TYR A 152 -1.54 -2.28 3.37
CA TYR A 152 -0.65 -2.91 2.41
C TYR A 152 0.33 -1.89 1.87
N ILE A 153 1.60 -2.27 1.78
CA ILE A 153 2.64 -1.49 1.11
C ILE A 153 3.11 -2.26 -0.10
N LEU A 154 2.97 -1.67 -1.27
CA LEU A 154 3.43 -2.23 -2.52
C LEU A 154 4.76 -1.60 -2.92
N VAL A 155 5.69 -2.44 -3.34
CA VAL A 155 6.97 -2.02 -3.93
C VAL A 155 7.17 -2.77 -5.24
N LYS A 156 7.98 -2.20 -6.14
CA LYS A 156 8.46 -2.97 -7.28
C LYS A 156 9.27 -4.18 -6.82
N GLU A 157 9.13 -5.30 -7.51
CA GLU A 157 9.77 -6.57 -7.17
C GLU A 157 11.29 -6.42 -7.05
N ASN A 158 11.90 -5.66 -7.96
CA ASN A 158 13.34 -5.34 -7.92
C ASN A 158 13.78 -4.55 -6.66
N ASN A 159 12.84 -4.00 -5.89
CA ASN A 159 13.09 -3.31 -4.63
C ASN A 159 12.67 -4.13 -3.41
N LEU A 160 12.09 -5.33 -3.57
CA LEU A 160 11.58 -6.15 -2.46
C LEU A 160 12.64 -6.38 -1.38
N VAL A 161 13.81 -6.91 -1.78
CA VAL A 161 14.91 -7.21 -0.85
C VAL A 161 15.41 -5.95 -0.14
N LYS A 162 15.48 -4.83 -0.88
CA LYS A 162 15.92 -3.54 -0.34
C LYS A 162 14.92 -3.00 0.69
N ALA A 163 13.62 -3.11 0.40
CA ALA A 163 12.53 -2.72 1.30
C ALA A 163 12.52 -3.58 2.57
N ALA A 164 12.54 -4.90 2.42
CA ALA A 164 12.60 -5.85 3.54
C ALA A 164 13.81 -5.58 4.44
N THR A 165 14.99 -5.34 3.85
CA THR A 165 16.20 -4.97 4.59
C THR A 165 16.04 -3.64 5.34
N ALA A 166 15.41 -2.63 4.73
CA ALA A 166 15.17 -1.34 5.37
C ALA A 166 14.23 -1.48 6.59
N PHE A 167 13.18 -2.28 6.49
CA PHE A 167 12.28 -2.59 7.60
C PHE A 167 12.99 -3.38 8.71
N ALA A 168 13.69 -4.47 8.37
CA ALA A 168 14.43 -5.28 9.34
C ALA A 168 15.47 -4.46 10.12
N LYS A 169 16.24 -3.58 9.42
CA LYS A 169 17.20 -2.67 10.07
C LYS A 169 16.54 -1.67 11.03
N SER A 170 15.28 -1.35 10.78
CA SER A 170 14.48 -0.44 11.62
C SER A 170 13.81 -1.15 12.81
N GLY A 171 13.97 -2.48 12.92
CA GLY A 171 13.50 -3.29 14.03
C GLY A 171 12.11 -3.88 13.84
N TYR A 172 11.59 -3.90 12.62
CA TYR A 172 10.35 -4.60 12.28
C TYR A 172 10.61 -6.09 12.02
N ASP A 173 9.64 -6.93 12.35
CA ASP A 173 9.64 -8.34 11.96
C ASP A 173 9.16 -8.45 10.51
N VAL A 174 9.99 -9.04 9.64
CA VAL A 174 9.71 -9.14 8.21
C VAL A 174 9.76 -10.60 7.80
N ASP A 175 8.61 -11.12 7.39
CA ASP A 175 8.45 -12.47 6.90
C ASP A 175 8.44 -12.44 5.37
N VAL A 176 9.58 -12.82 4.77
CA VAL A 176 9.75 -12.94 3.32
C VAL A 176 9.49 -14.37 2.85
N ARG A 177 8.96 -15.24 3.71
CA ARG A 177 8.46 -16.53 3.27
C ARG A 177 7.20 -16.25 2.46
N GLU A 178 7.21 -16.64 1.20
CA GLU A 178 6.03 -16.65 0.34
C GLU A 178 4.89 -17.31 1.14
N ALA A 179 3.88 -16.52 1.53
CA ALA A 179 2.83 -16.98 2.42
C ALA A 179 1.94 -18.00 1.70
N ARG A 180 2.35 -19.27 1.66
CA ARG A 180 1.42 -20.37 1.51
C ARG A 180 0.80 -20.62 2.87
N GLU A 181 -0.51 -20.40 2.97
CA GLU A 181 -1.28 -20.89 4.11
C GLU A 181 -1.20 -22.42 4.15
N GLU A 182 -1.12 -22.93 5.38
CA GLU A 182 -1.24 -24.33 5.71
C GLU A 182 -2.66 -24.77 5.38
N ASP A 183 -2.82 -25.55 4.30
CA ASP A 183 -4.02 -26.35 4.11
C ASP A 183 -4.12 -27.32 5.30
N GLY A 184 -4.99 -26.99 6.25
CA GLY A 184 -5.42 -27.89 7.30
C GLY A 184 -6.10 -29.09 6.65
N GLU A 185 -5.32 -30.15 6.46
CA GLU A 185 -5.76 -31.46 6.02
C GLU A 185 -6.69 -32.04 7.10
N GLU A 186 -7.99 -31.75 7.01
CA GLU A 186 -9.00 -32.45 7.79
C GLU A 186 -8.98 -33.91 7.35
N SER A 187 -8.32 -34.74 8.16
CA SER A 187 -8.25 -36.17 7.96
C SER A 187 -9.67 -36.74 8.05
N PRO A 188 -10.12 -37.58 7.10
CA PRO A 188 -11.42 -38.23 7.21
C PRO A 188 -11.32 -39.30 8.30
N SER A 189 -11.96 -39.08 9.45
CA SER A 189 -12.14 -40.16 10.43
C SER A 189 -13.32 -41.04 10.01
N GLU A 190 -13.04 -42.33 10.09
CA GLU A 190 -13.74 -43.45 9.48
C GLU A 190 -15.08 -43.80 10.17
N ASP A 191 -15.85 -44.61 9.45
CA ASP A 191 -16.86 -45.55 9.97
C ASP A 191 -18.25 -45.02 10.35
N CYS A 192 -19.04 -44.71 9.32
CA CYS A 192 -20.44 -45.14 9.30
C CYS A 192 -20.47 -46.67 9.09
N LYS A 193 -20.29 -47.44 10.17
CA LYS A 193 -20.60 -48.88 10.16
C LYS A 193 -22.10 -49.06 10.36
N MET A 194 -22.71 -49.66 9.35
CA MET A 194 -24.03 -50.29 9.41
C MET A 194 -24.14 -51.21 10.62
N SER A 195 -25.21 -51.06 11.40
CA SER A 195 -25.92 -52.11 12.15
C SER A 195 -27.28 -51.55 12.58
#